data_AF-A0A8R7PQK8-F1
#
_entry.id   AF-A0A8R7PQK8-F1
#
_cell.length_a   1.000
_cell.length_b   1.000
_cell.length_c   1.000
_cell.angle_alpha   90.00
_cell.angle_beta   90.00
_cell.angle_gamma   90.00
#
_symmetry.space_group_name_H-M   'P 1'
#
loop_
_entity.id
_entity.type
_entity.pdbx_description
1 polymer ?
#
loop_
_entity_poly.entity_id
_entity_poly.type
_entity_poly.pdbx_seq_one_letter_code
_entity_poly.pdbx_strand_id
1 'polypeptide(L)'
;MSSMESLAQLEVLCEKLYNSRDSAERAHAESTLKCFSENSDYISQCQYILDNASTPYALMLASTSLVKQVSDRSLSLQLRLDIRNYVMNYLAARGPKLQNFVTISLIQLACRITKFGWFDDDRFREIFKEATDFLALASQDHYLIGLKILNFLVMEMNQANSAMPLTLHRKIATSFKDQFLLQIFQISLTSLHQLKSEVPDELRRVPISLALRCLSFDFVGSPVDESSEEFGTVQLPASWRPLLQDPSTVQIFFDYYKVNDTSVSKEALECLVRLASVRRSLFVEDPARSQFLSHLMSGTREILQTGQGLADHGNYHEFCRLLGRFKVNYQLSELLNVEFYGEWLGLVAEFTTKSLLSWQWASNSVYYLLSLWSRLVTSVPYLKGDTPSLLDETVPKITEGFITSRINSVQVPSSVRGQLLFYFSLRRNCLPFLLLCHFCSSQASFADNSPDPDNPLENAESLQDQLESLPYLCRFKVLLHHKFFFLI
;
A
#
# COMPACT_ATOMS: atom_id res chain seq x y z
N MET A 1 26.89 -36.96 -27.22
CA MET A 1 27.53 -36.37 -26.03
C MET A 1 26.56 -36.55 -24.90
N SER A 2 27.01 -37.12 -23.78
CA SER A 2 26.13 -37.64 -22.75
C SER A 2 25.26 -36.52 -22.16
N SER A 3 23.98 -36.77 -21.92
CA SER A 3 23.02 -35.76 -21.42
C SER A 3 23.48 -35.03 -20.14
N MET A 4 24.38 -35.66 -19.37
CA MET A 4 25.02 -35.09 -18.18
C MET A 4 26.09 -34.04 -18.51
N GLU A 5 26.92 -34.24 -19.54
CA GLU A 5 27.92 -33.24 -19.96
C GLU A 5 27.27 -31.97 -20.51
N SER A 6 26.14 -32.11 -21.23
CA SER A 6 25.37 -30.96 -21.71
C SER A 6 24.69 -30.19 -20.58
N LEU A 7 24.24 -30.87 -19.51
CA LEU A 7 23.60 -30.21 -18.37
C LEU A 7 24.62 -29.44 -17.52
N ALA A 8 25.79 -30.04 -17.24
CA ALA A 8 26.84 -29.36 -16.49
C ALA A 8 27.33 -28.08 -17.21
N GLN A 9 27.46 -28.12 -18.54
CA GLN A 9 27.78 -26.92 -19.33
C GLN A 9 26.69 -25.85 -19.23
N LEU A 10 25.41 -26.26 -19.27
CA LEU A 10 24.29 -25.34 -19.08
C LEU A 10 24.30 -24.69 -17.71
N GLU A 11 24.58 -25.46 -16.64
CA GLU A 11 24.68 -24.93 -15.28
C GLU A 11 25.78 -23.86 -15.17
N VAL A 12 26.94 -24.09 -15.80
CA VAL A 12 28.03 -23.10 -15.87
C VAL A 12 27.58 -21.83 -16.62
N LEU A 13 26.83 -21.96 -17.72
CA LEU A 13 26.29 -20.79 -18.42
C LEU A 13 25.27 -20.02 -17.57
N CYS A 14 24.44 -20.72 -16.80
CA CYS A 14 23.48 -20.09 -15.89
C CYS A 14 24.20 -19.32 -14.78
N GLU A 15 25.23 -19.90 -14.18
CA GLU A 15 26.08 -19.21 -13.20
C GLU A 15 26.68 -17.92 -13.78
N LYS A 16 27.21 -17.98 -15.00
CA LYS A 16 27.74 -16.78 -15.68
C LYS A 16 26.66 -15.73 -15.94
N LEU A 17 25.47 -16.14 -16.35
CA LEU A 17 24.35 -15.24 -16.64
C LEU A 17 23.97 -14.38 -15.43
N TYR A 18 23.90 -14.97 -14.24
CA TYR A 18 23.43 -14.29 -13.03
C TYR A 18 24.56 -13.68 -12.17
N ASN A 19 25.78 -14.23 -12.21
CA ASN A 19 26.86 -13.83 -11.29
C ASN A 19 28.07 -13.14 -11.96
N SER A 20 28.24 -13.23 -13.30
CA SER A 20 29.44 -12.65 -13.93
C SER A 20 29.42 -11.12 -13.90
N ARG A 21 30.56 -10.52 -13.55
CA ARG A 21 30.78 -9.06 -13.59
C ARG A 21 31.17 -8.58 -14.99
N ASP A 22 31.56 -9.50 -15.88
CA ASP A 22 31.88 -9.18 -17.27
C ASP A 22 30.60 -9.13 -18.11
N SER A 23 30.36 -7.97 -18.74
CA SER A 23 29.20 -7.78 -19.62
C SER A 23 29.26 -8.67 -20.86
N ALA A 24 30.45 -8.98 -21.39
CA ALA A 24 30.59 -9.82 -22.58
C ALA A 24 30.25 -11.28 -22.28
N GLU A 25 30.68 -11.80 -21.12
CA GLU A 25 30.33 -13.16 -20.70
C GLU A 25 28.83 -13.30 -20.41
N ARG A 26 28.21 -12.32 -19.74
CA ARG A 26 26.76 -12.33 -19.52
C ARG A 26 25.98 -12.30 -20.83
N ALA A 27 26.35 -11.43 -21.76
CA ALA A 27 25.69 -11.34 -23.06
C ALA A 27 25.85 -12.64 -23.88
N HIS A 28 27.02 -13.29 -23.80
CA HIS A 28 27.22 -14.59 -24.45
C HIS A 28 26.35 -15.69 -23.84
N ALA A 29 26.30 -15.77 -22.50
CA ALA A 29 25.44 -16.72 -21.81
C ALA A 29 23.96 -16.48 -22.13
N GLU A 30 23.50 -15.22 -22.09
CA GLU A 30 22.14 -14.83 -22.43
C GLU A 30 21.79 -15.23 -23.87
N SER A 31 22.63 -14.88 -24.85
CA SER A 31 22.41 -15.23 -26.25
C SER A 31 22.34 -16.73 -26.48
N THR A 32 23.11 -17.51 -25.72
CA THR A 32 23.14 -18.97 -25.85
C THR A 32 21.89 -19.61 -25.23
N LEU A 33 21.42 -19.07 -24.09
CA LEU A 33 20.29 -19.60 -23.34
C LEU A 33 18.93 -19.04 -23.83
N LYS A 34 18.94 -18.02 -24.68
CA LYS A 34 17.73 -17.34 -25.18
C LYS A 34 16.69 -18.28 -25.79
N CYS A 35 17.14 -19.35 -26.46
CA CYS A 35 16.27 -20.32 -27.14
C CYS A 35 15.26 -20.98 -26.20
N PHE A 36 15.63 -21.22 -24.93
CA PHE A 36 14.73 -21.78 -23.92
C PHE A 36 13.51 -20.91 -23.67
N SER A 37 13.58 -19.62 -23.95
CA SER A 37 12.50 -18.67 -23.71
C SER A 37 11.68 -18.34 -24.95
N GLU A 38 12.14 -18.71 -26.15
CA GLU A 38 11.57 -18.30 -27.44
C GLU A 38 11.04 -19.47 -28.28
N ASN A 39 11.50 -20.70 -28.01
CA ASN A 39 11.06 -21.88 -28.74
C ASN A 39 10.37 -22.88 -27.81
N SER A 40 9.09 -23.18 -28.10
CA SER A 40 8.26 -24.13 -27.37
C SER A 40 8.78 -25.57 -27.41
N ASP A 41 9.63 -25.92 -28.38
CA ASP A 41 10.30 -27.22 -28.43
C ASP A 41 11.21 -27.46 -27.20
N TYR A 42 11.62 -26.40 -26.50
CA TYR A 42 12.49 -26.46 -25.32
C TYR A 42 11.71 -26.65 -23.99
N ILE A 43 10.39 -26.73 -24.01
CA ILE A 43 9.58 -26.92 -22.78
C ILE A 43 9.97 -28.21 -22.05
N SER A 44 10.14 -29.30 -22.80
CA SER A 44 10.52 -30.60 -22.22
C SER A 44 11.92 -30.54 -21.59
N GLN A 45 12.82 -29.75 -22.18
CA GLN A 45 14.17 -29.52 -21.69
C GLN A 45 14.15 -28.64 -20.44
N CYS A 46 13.26 -27.64 -20.35
CA CYS A 46 13.05 -26.87 -19.12
C CYS A 46 12.57 -27.78 -17.98
N GLN A 47 11.63 -28.70 -18.23
CA GLN A 47 11.20 -29.68 -17.23
C GLN A 47 12.34 -30.64 -16.84
N TYR A 48 13.13 -31.10 -17.82
CA TYR A 48 14.32 -31.91 -17.55
C TYR A 48 15.33 -31.18 -16.66
N ILE A 49 15.58 -29.89 -16.91
CA ILE A 49 16.46 -29.06 -16.07
C ILE A 49 15.88 -28.95 -14.65
N LEU A 50 14.58 -28.69 -14.51
CA LEU A 50 13.93 -28.62 -13.20
C LEU A 50 14.06 -29.94 -12.42
N ASP A 51 13.97 -31.09 -13.09
CA ASP A 51 14.04 -32.39 -12.45
C ASP A 51 15.47 -32.82 -12.07
N ASN A 52 16.49 -32.38 -12.83
CA ASN A 52 17.85 -32.95 -12.76
C ASN A 52 18.96 -31.95 -12.40
N ALA A 53 18.73 -30.65 -12.55
CA ALA A 53 19.75 -29.66 -12.23
C ALA A 53 20.00 -29.58 -10.72
N SER A 54 21.26 -29.32 -10.40
CA SER A 54 21.76 -29.17 -9.03
C SER A 54 21.89 -27.70 -8.62
N THR A 55 22.03 -26.79 -9.58
CA THR A 55 22.21 -25.35 -9.31
C THR A 55 20.88 -24.59 -9.33
N PRO A 56 20.66 -23.67 -8.37
CA PRO A 56 19.41 -22.91 -8.32
C PRO A 56 19.26 -21.92 -9.48
N TYR A 57 20.37 -21.50 -10.10
CA TYR A 57 20.34 -20.64 -11.29
C TYR A 57 19.85 -21.36 -12.55
N ALA A 58 20.17 -22.65 -12.71
CA ALA A 58 19.61 -23.45 -13.80
C ALA A 58 18.09 -23.67 -13.62
N LEU A 59 17.65 -23.91 -12.38
CA LEU A 59 16.21 -23.97 -12.07
C LEU A 59 15.52 -22.63 -12.35
N MET A 60 16.18 -21.52 -12.02
CA MET A 60 15.71 -20.17 -12.30
C MET A 60 15.58 -19.90 -13.80
N LEU A 61 16.58 -20.27 -14.60
CA LEU A 61 16.53 -20.16 -16.05
C LEU A 61 15.32 -20.93 -16.61
N ALA A 62 15.17 -22.20 -16.21
CA ALA A 62 14.07 -23.05 -16.70
C ALA A 62 12.71 -22.46 -16.33
N SER A 63 12.52 -22.06 -15.07
CA SER A 63 11.28 -21.46 -14.59
C SER A 63 10.94 -20.14 -15.32
N THR A 64 11.89 -19.20 -15.40
CA THR A 64 11.68 -17.90 -16.07
C THR A 64 11.46 -18.04 -17.57
N SER A 65 12.13 -19.01 -18.20
CA SER A 65 11.91 -19.36 -19.61
C SER A 65 10.48 -19.84 -19.84
N LEU A 66 9.97 -20.75 -19.00
CA LEU A 66 8.59 -21.19 -19.06
C LEU A 66 7.61 -20.05 -18.83
N VAL A 67 7.89 -19.11 -17.90
CA VAL A 67 7.05 -17.90 -17.67
C VAL A 67 6.91 -17.08 -18.94
N LYS A 68 8.01 -16.87 -19.68
CA LYS A 68 7.98 -16.12 -20.95
C LYS A 68 7.15 -16.87 -21.99
N GLN A 69 7.39 -18.15 -22.19
CA GLN A 69 6.68 -18.94 -23.19
C GLN A 69 5.16 -19.02 -22.95
N VAL A 70 4.72 -19.18 -21.70
CA VAL A 70 3.27 -19.19 -21.40
C VAL A 70 2.66 -17.80 -21.57
N SER A 71 3.46 -16.74 -21.46
CA SER A 71 3.02 -15.37 -21.64
C SER A 71 2.78 -15.01 -23.12
N ASP A 72 3.39 -15.74 -24.05
CA ASP A 72 3.20 -15.54 -25.49
C ASP A 72 1.86 -16.11 -26.02
N ARG A 73 1.10 -16.84 -25.17
CA ARG A 73 -0.23 -17.42 -25.45
C ARG A 73 -0.33 -18.30 -26.71
N SER A 74 0.80 -18.74 -27.25
CA SER A 74 0.88 -19.62 -28.43
C SER A 74 0.70 -21.11 -28.10
N LEU A 75 0.83 -21.48 -26.82
CA LEU A 75 0.77 -22.87 -26.37
C LEU A 75 -0.65 -23.44 -26.38
N SER A 76 -0.76 -24.72 -26.73
CA SER A 76 -2.03 -25.45 -26.71
C SER A 76 -2.64 -25.50 -25.30
N LEU A 77 -3.96 -25.66 -25.21
CA LEU A 77 -4.67 -25.79 -23.94
C LEU A 77 -4.09 -26.94 -23.08
N GLN A 78 -3.89 -28.11 -23.68
CA GLN A 78 -3.40 -29.28 -22.98
C GLN A 78 -1.99 -29.06 -22.43
N LEU A 79 -1.08 -28.50 -23.23
CA LEU A 79 0.30 -28.24 -22.79
C LEU A 79 0.35 -27.23 -21.64
N ARG A 80 -0.50 -26.20 -21.65
CA ARG A 80 -0.60 -25.25 -20.53
C ARG A 80 -1.06 -25.92 -19.24
N LEU A 81 -2.03 -26.83 -19.32
CA LEU A 81 -2.47 -27.62 -18.17
C LEU A 81 -1.39 -28.56 -17.66
N ASP A 82 -0.67 -29.23 -18.57
CA ASP A 82 0.42 -30.14 -18.23
C ASP A 82 1.55 -29.40 -17.50
N ILE A 83 1.96 -28.21 -18.00
CA ILE A 83 2.97 -27.36 -17.34
C ILE A 83 2.48 -26.92 -15.96
N ARG A 84 1.23 -26.44 -15.86
CA ARG A 84 0.65 -25.99 -14.58
C ARG A 84 0.62 -27.10 -13.54
N ASN A 85 0.15 -28.29 -13.92
CA ASN A 85 0.09 -29.45 -13.02
C ASN A 85 1.49 -29.93 -12.64
N TYR A 86 2.42 -29.95 -13.59
CA TYR A 86 3.82 -30.26 -13.33
C TYR A 86 4.41 -29.29 -12.28
N VAL A 87 4.23 -27.99 -12.44
CA VAL A 87 4.77 -26.97 -11.52
C VAL A 87 4.16 -27.09 -10.13
N MET A 88 2.84 -27.29 -10.02
CA MET A 88 2.17 -27.46 -8.73
C MET A 88 2.65 -28.73 -8.01
N ASN A 89 2.78 -29.84 -8.71
CA ASN A 89 3.35 -31.08 -8.16
C ASN A 89 4.83 -30.91 -7.79
N TYR A 90 5.60 -30.16 -8.57
CA TYR A 90 7.00 -29.87 -8.30
C TYR A 90 7.16 -29.03 -7.03
N LEU A 91 6.34 -27.98 -6.86
CA LEU A 91 6.30 -27.17 -5.64
C LEU A 91 5.92 -28.02 -4.41
N ALA A 92 4.98 -28.94 -4.55
CA ALA A 92 4.58 -29.85 -3.47
C ALA A 92 5.69 -30.84 -3.09
N ALA A 93 6.40 -31.39 -4.08
CA ALA A 93 7.41 -32.42 -3.84
C ALA A 93 8.78 -31.85 -3.43
N ARG A 94 9.18 -30.72 -4.01
CA ARG A 94 10.54 -30.16 -3.88
C ARG A 94 10.58 -28.76 -3.27
N GLY A 95 9.47 -28.03 -3.27
CA GLY A 95 9.39 -26.62 -2.83
C GLY A 95 10.13 -26.31 -1.51
N PRO A 96 9.94 -27.07 -0.42
CA PRO A 96 10.63 -26.83 0.85
C PRO A 96 12.17 -26.85 0.77
N LYS A 97 12.74 -27.47 -0.26
CA LYS A 97 14.20 -27.60 -0.45
C LYS A 97 14.75 -26.57 -1.45
N LEU A 98 13.89 -25.80 -2.12
CA LEU A 98 14.29 -24.84 -3.14
C LEU A 98 14.74 -23.53 -2.51
N GLN A 99 15.63 -22.83 -3.20
CA GLN A 99 15.93 -21.44 -2.89
C GLN A 99 14.67 -20.57 -3.07
N ASN A 100 14.51 -19.55 -2.23
CA ASN A 100 13.29 -18.73 -2.20
C ASN A 100 12.98 -18.08 -3.57
N PHE A 101 14.00 -17.59 -4.27
CA PHE A 101 13.82 -16.97 -5.59
C PHE A 101 13.32 -17.94 -6.67
N VAL A 102 13.74 -19.22 -6.61
CA VAL A 102 13.26 -20.27 -7.52
C VAL A 102 11.80 -20.59 -7.22
N THR A 103 11.47 -20.74 -5.92
CA THR A 103 10.10 -20.96 -5.46
C THR A 103 9.17 -19.83 -5.93
N ILE A 104 9.60 -18.57 -5.77
CA ILE A 104 8.84 -17.40 -6.25
C ILE A 104 8.62 -17.46 -7.76
N SER A 105 9.66 -17.79 -8.55
CA SER A 105 9.53 -17.89 -10.01
C SER A 105 8.55 -18.98 -10.44
N LEU A 106 8.57 -20.15 -9.80
CA LEU A 106 7.64 -21.25 -10.07
C LEU A 106 6.21 -20.89 -9.68
N ILE A 107 6.02 -20.19 -8.56
CA ILE A 107 4.70 -19.68 -8.16
C ILE A 107 4.19 -18.66 -9.19
N GLN A 108 5.04 -17.73 -9.64
CA GLN A 108 4.69 -16.78 -10.71
C GLN A 108 4.28 -17.50 -12.00
N LEU A 109 4.97 -18.57 -12.38
CA LEU A 109 4.61 -19.41 -13.52
C LEU A 109 3.21 -20.00 -13.35
N ALA A 110 2.91 -20.62 -12.20
CA ALA A 110 1.60 -21.18 -11.91
C ALA A 110 0.49 -20.12 -11.97
N CYS A 111 0.69 -18.97 -11.31
CA CYS A 111 -0.28 -17.87 -11.32
C CYS A 111 -0.50 -17.27 -12.72
N ARG A 112 0.58 -17.10 -13.50
CA ARG A 112 0.52 -16.58 -14.88
C ARG A 112 -0.28 -17.50 -15.79
N ILE A 113 0.01 -18.80 -15.75
CA ILE A 113 -0.73 -19.81 -16.53
C ILE A 113 -2.20 -19.80 -16.11
N THR A 114 -2.50 -19.79 -14.80
CA THR A 114 -3.88 -19.76 -14.31
C THR A 114 -4.63 -18.53 -14.80
N LYS A 115 -4.06 -17.33 -14.72
CA LYS A 115 -4.70 -16.12 -15.23
C LYS A 115 -4.96 -16.22 -16.72
N PHE A 116 -4.00 -16.71 -17.50
CA PHE A 116 -4.14 -16.77 -18.96
C PHE A 116 -5.10 -17.85 -19.43
N GLY A 117 -5.28 -18.90 -18.62
CA GLY A 117 -6.25 -19.97 -18.84
C GLY A 117 -7.60 -19.77 -18.11
N TRP A 118 -7.81 -18.64 -17.42
CA TRP A 118 -8.91 -18.48 -16.45
C TRP A 118 -10.31 -18.84 -16.98
N PHE A 119 -10.58 -18.50 -18.25
CA PHE A 119 -11.84 -18.79 -18.95
C PHE A 119 -11.71 -19.88 -20.02
N ASP A 120 -10.52 -20.45 -20.21
CA ASP A 120 -10.30 -21.49 -21.20
C ASP A 120 -10.72 -22.87 -20.68
N ASP A 121 -10.45 -23.13 -19.39
CA ASP A 121 -10.80 -24.39 -18.71
C ASP A 121 -10.89 -24.18 -17.19
N ASP A 122 -11.84 -24.84 -16.54
CA ASP A 122 -12.11 -24.68 -15.11
C ASP A 122 -10.97 -25.20 -14.23
N ARG A 123 -10.19 -26.16 -14.74
CA ARG A 123 -9.03 -26.73 -14.04
C ARG A 123 -7.96 -25.69 -13.68
N PHE A 124 -7.85 -24.59 -14.45
CA PHE A 124 -6.93 -23.51 -14.09
C PHE A 124 -7.28 -22.85 -12.75
N ARG A 125 -8.57 -22.87 -12.37
CA ARG A 125 -9.08 -22.26 -11.14
C ARG A 125 -8.92 -23.16 -9.91
N GLU A 126 -8.48 -24.41 -10.09
CA GLU A 126 -8.15 -25.33 -8.98
C GLU A 126 -6.94 -24.87 -8.17
N ILE A 127 -6.19 -23.85 -8.63
CA ILE A 127 -5.02 -23.32 -7.92
C ILE A 127 -5.37 -22.84 -6.50
N PHE A 128 -6.60 -22.35 -6.30
CA PHE A 128 -7.06 -21.95 -4.98
C PHE A 128 -7.16 -23.16 -4.05
N LYS A 129 -7.78 -24.25 -4.50
CA LYS A 129 -7.89 -25.49 -3.74
C LYS A 129 -6.52 -26.07 -3.43
N GLU A 130 -5.64 -26.14 -4.42
CA GLU A 130 -4.29 -26.67 -4.20
C GLU A 130 -3.50 -25.80 -3.22
N ALA A 131 -3.60 -24.47 -3.31
CA ALA A 131 -2.99 -23.58 -2.32
C ALA A 131 -3.53 -23.85 -0.90
N THR A 132 -4.84 -24.13 -0.75
CA THR A 132 -5.38 -24.56 0.55
C THR A 132 -4.90 -25.94 0.98
N ASP A 133 -4.65 -26.86 0.05
CA ASP A 133 -4.06 -28.17 0.35
C ASP A 133 -2.64 -28.00 0.92
N PHE A 134 -1.83 -27.07 0.38
CA PHE A 134 -0.53 -26.70 0.98
C PHE A 134 -0.65 -26.21 2.42
N LEU A 135 -1.68 -25.41 2.73
CA LEU A 135 -1.93 -24.89 4.09
C LEU A 135 -2.39 -25.99 5.06
N ALA A 136 -3.02 -27.05 4.56
CA ALA A 136 -3.49 -28.17 5.36
C ALA A 136 -2.38 -29.18 5.69
N LEU A 137 -1.24 -29.14 4.99
CA LEU A 137 -0.10 -30.00 5.28
C LEU A 137 0.53 -29.63 6.63
N ALA A 138 0.90 -30.63 7.41
CA ALA A 138 1.59 -30.47 8.70
C ALA A 138 3.09 -30.10 8.51
N SER A 139 3.37 -29.06 7.73
CA SER A 139 4.72 -28.57 7.42
C SER A 139 4.73 -27.05 7.26
N GLN A 140 5.58 -26.37 8.03
CA GLN A 140 5.70 -24.90 7.99
C GLN A 140 6.15 -24.40 6.61
N ASP A 141 7.05 -25.11 5.93
CA ASP A 141 7.52 -24.72 4.60
C ASP A 141 6.41 -24.82 3.55
N HIS A 142 5.61 -25.90 3.59
CA HIS A 142 4.45 -26.04 2.70
C HIS A 142 3.40 -24.99 3.00
N TYR A 143 3.13 -24.70 4.28
CA TYR A 143 2.22 -23.65 4.69
C TYR A 143 2.67 -22.29 4.13
N LEU A 144 3.96 -21.96 4.25
CA LEU A 144 4.54 -20.74 3.69
C LEU A 144 4.41 -20.69 2.15
N ILE A 145 4.62 -21.82 1.46
CA ILE A 145 4.40 -21.92 0.01
C ILE A 145 2.94 -21.67 -0.34
N GLY A 146 1.99 -22.26 0.38
CA GLY A 146 0.55 -22.04 0.19
C GLY A 146 0.18 -20.56 0.30
N LEU A 147 0.67 -19.89 1.35
CA LEU A 147 0.47 -18.45 1.52
C LEU A 147 1.12 -17.62 0.40
N LYS A 148 2.33 -17.98 -0.04
CA LYS A 148 3.00 -17.32 -1.17
C LYS A 148 2.20 -17.51 -2.46
N ILE A 149 1.65 -18.70 -2.74
CA ILE A 149 0.78 -18.95 -3.90
C ILE A 149 -0.42 -18.01 -3.88
N LEU A 150 -1.14 -17.91 -2.75
CA LEU A 150 -2.28 -17.01 -2.63
C LEU A 150 -1.87 -15.53 -2.81
N ASN A 151 -0.72 -15.12 -2.25
CA ASN A 151 -0.21 -13.76 -2.35
C ASN A 151 0.10 -13.36 -3.78
N PHE A 152 0.83 -14.21 -4.51
CA PHE A 152 1.14 -14.00 -5.93
C PHE A 152 -0.08 -14.13 -6.82
N LEU A 153 -1.05 -14.98 -6.47
CA LEU A 153 -2.30 -15.12 -7.22
C LEU A 153 -3.12 -13.82 -7.15
N VAL A 154 -3.30 -13.23 -5.96
CA VAL A 154 -4.01 -11.94 -5.82
C VAL A 154 -3.30 -10.86 -6.61
N MET A 155 -1.96 -10.78 -6.52
CA MET A 155 -1.16 -9.82 -7.27
C MET A 155 -1.34 -9.99 -8.79
N GLU A 156 -1.15 -11.20 -9.31
CA GLU A 156 -1.23 -11.48 -10.75
C GLU A 156 -2.65 -11.22 -11.26
N MET A 157 -3.70 -11.53 -10.50
CA MET A 157 -5.08 -11.24 -10.90
C MET A 157 -5.41 -9.74 -10.93
N ASN A 158 -4.76 -8.95 -10.07
CA ASN A 158 -4.99 -7.51 -9.96
C ASN A 158 -4.15 -6.68 -10.96
N GLN A 159 -3.01 -7.20 -11.42
CA GLN A 159 -2.11 -6.46 -12.31
C GLN A 159 -2.50 -6.60 -13.79
N ALA A 160 -2.64 -5.49 -14.52
CA ALA A 160 -2.83 -5.54 -15.96
C ALA A 160 -1.59 -6.13 -16.66
N ASN A 161 -1.79 -6.91 -17.73
CA ASN A 161 -0.70 -7.51 -18.50
C ASN A 161 -0.80 -7.05 -19.96
N SER A 162 0.31 -6.58 -20.52
CA SER A 162 0.37 -6.06 -21.90
C SER A 162 0.04 -7.12 -22.97
N ALA A 163 0.22 -8.41 -22.66
CA ALA A 163 -0.09 -9.53 -23.54
C ALA A 163 -1.59 -9.90 -23.58
N MET A 164 -2.47 -9.13 -22.91
CA MET A 164 -3.91 -9.36 -22.95
C MET A 164 -4.73 -8.06 -23.03
N PRO A 165 -5.89 -8.06 -23.70
CA PRO A 165 -6.77 -6.90 -23.70
C PRO A 165 -7.24 -6.53 -22.28
N LEU A 166 -7.30 -5.23 -21.98
CA LEU A 166 -7.74 -4.73 -20.67
C LEU A 166 -9.18 -5.18 -20.31
N THR A 167 -10.05 -5.33 -21.31
CA THR A 167 -11.41 -5.85 -21.13
C THR A 167 -11.42 -7.29 -20.63
N LEU A 168 -10.55 -8.14 -21.17
CA LEU A 168 -10.38 -9.52 -20.72
C LEU A 168 -9.78 -9.54 -19.30
N HIS A 169 -8.75 -8.73 -19.03
CA HIS A 169 -8.17 -8.60 -17.70
C HIS A 169 -9.22 -8.24 -16.65
N ARG A 170 -10.04 -7.20 -16.89
CA ARG A 170 -11.13 -6.80 -15.99
C ARG A 170 -12.15 -7.91 -15.75
N LYS A 171 -12.50 -8.67 -16.79
CA LYS A 171 -13.41 -9.81 -16.67
C LYS A 171 -12.83 -10.91 -15.77
N ILE A 172 -11.54 -11.21 -15.92
CA ILE A 172 -10.83 -12.18 -15.08
C ILE A 172 -10.75 -11.69 -13.63
N ALA A 173 -10.29 -10.45 -13.42
CA ALA A 173 -10.18 -9.84 -12.09
C ALA A 173 -11.54 -9.82 -11.36
N THR A 174 -12.62 -9.49 -12.06
CA THR A 174 -13.99 -9.52 -11.50
C THR A 174 -14.40 -10.94 -11.12
N SER A 175 -14.20 -11.92 -12.01
CA SER A 175 -14.52 -13.32 -11.73
C SER A 175 -13.73 -13.88 -10.55
N PHE A 176 -12.43 -13.55 -10.45
CA PHE A 176 -11.59 -13.94 -9.33
C PHE A 176 -12.03 -13.29 -8.01
N LYS A 177 -12.31 -11.98 -8.05
CA LYS A 177 -12.83 -11.21 -6.91
C LYS A 177 -14.07 -11.84 -6.32
N ASP A 178 -15.04 -12.16 -7.18
CA ASP A 178 -16.35 -12.65 -6.75
C ASP A 178 -16.29 -14.10 -6.23
N GLN A 179 -15.35 -14.92 -6.72
CA GLN A 179 -15.24 -16.33 -6.35
C GLN A 179 -14.30 -16.59 -5.15
N PHE A 180 -13.13 -15.93 -5.11
CA PHE A 180 -12.03 -16.36 -4.23
C PHE A 180 -11.49 -15.27 -3.29
N LEU A 181 -11.55 -13.99 -3.66
CA LEU A 181 -10.82 -12.94 -2.93
C LEU A 181 -11.22 -12.81 -1.45
N LEU A 182 -12.52 -12.96 -1.13
CA LEU A 182 -12.99 -12.95 0.26
C LEU A 182 -12.40 -14.11 1.06
N GLN A 183 -12.39 -15.32 0.50
CA GLN A 183 -11.86 -16.52 1.17
C GLN A 183 -10.35 -16.37 1.39
N ILE A 184 -9.63 -15.81 0.42
CA ILE A 184 -8.20 -15.53 0.55
C ILE A 184 -7.92 -14.52 1.68
N PHE A 185 -8.75 -13.48 1.80
CA PHE A 185 -8.63 -12.51 2.89
C PHE A 185 -8.97 -13.15 4.26
N GLN A 186 -9.93 -14.07 4.33
CA GLN A 186 -10.20 -14.83 5.55
C GLN A 186 -9.02 -15.74 5.94
N ILE A 187 -8.36 -16.37 4.96
CA ILE A 187 -7.16 -17.16 5.18
C ILE A 187 -6.04 -16.28 5.73
N SER A 188 -5.83 -15.07 5.18
CA SER A 188 -4.78 -14.17 5.69
C SER A 188 -5.04 -13.75 7.13
N LEU A 189 -6.28 -13.38 7.49
CA LEU A 189 -6.66 -13.07 8.87
C LEU A 189 -6.47 -14.27 9.80
N THR A 190 -6.91 -15.46 9.39
CA THR A 190 -6.73 -16.69 10.18
C THR A 190 -5.24 -16.96 10.43
N SER A 191 -4.41 -16.79 9.40
CA SER A 191 -2.96 -16.96 9.48
C SER A 191 -2.33 -15.93 10.42
N LEU A 192 -2.74 -14.66 10.36
CA LEU A 192 -2.28 -13.61 11.27
C LEU A 192 -2.62 -13.94 12.74
N HIS A 193 -3.81 -14.47 13.00
CA HIS A 193 -4.19 -14.87 14.36
C HIS A 193 -3.38 -16.08 14.86
N GLN A 194 -3.10 -17.06 13.98
CA GLN A 194 -2.32 -18.25 14.32
C GLN A 194 -0.82 -17.95 14.54
N LEU A 195 -0.28 -16.95 13.84
CA LEU A 195 1.15 -16.65 13.76
C LEU A 195 1.57 -15.44 14.61
N LYS A 196 0.78 -15.12 15.65
CA LYS A 196 1.01 -13.97 16.54
C LYS A 196 2.20 -14.16 17.50
N SER A 197 2.54 -15.40 17.86
CA SER A 197 3.69 -15.76 18.70
C SER A 197 4.99 -15.88 17.88
N GLU A 198 6.17 -15.92 18.53
CA GLU A 198 7.52 -15.95 17.92
C GLU A 198 7.71 -16.97 16.77
N VAL A 199 7.23 -16.63 15.58
CA VAL A 199 7.45 -17.38 14.34
C VAL A 199 8.54 -16.73 13.49
N PRO A 200 9.17 -17.49 12.57
CA PRO A 200 10.12 -16.93 11.60
C PRO A 200 9.56 -15.71 10.86
N ASP A 201 10.43 -14.75 10.54
CA ASP A 201 10.00 -13.45 9.99
C ASP A 201 9.24 -13.55 8.66
N GLU A 202 9.57 -14.51 7.78
CA GLU A 202 8.80 -14.72 6.54
C GLU A 202 7.38 -15.20 6.81
N LEU A 203 7.18 -16.10 7.77
CA LEU A 203 5.85 -16.58 8.15
C LEU A 203 5.01 -15.45 8.76
N ARG A 204 5.65 -14.46 9.38
CA ARG A 204 4.97 -13.26 9.88
C ARG A 204 4.61 -12.27 8.77
N ARG A 205 5.50 -12.08 7.78
CA ARG A 205 5.34 -11.09 6.69
C ARG A 205 4.36 -11.51 5.60
N VAL A 206 4.33 -12.78 5.19
CA VAL A 206 3.48 -13.18 4.05
C VAL A 206 1.98 -13.00 4.31
N PRO A 207 1.42 -13.34 5.49
CA PRO A 207 0.02 -13.10 5.79
C PRO A 207 -0.39 -11.63 5.78
N ILE A 208 0.45 -10.72 6.31
CA ILE A 208 0.15 -9.29 6.35
C ILE A 208 0.19 -8.70 4.93
N SER A 209 1.18 -9.10 4.13
CA SER A 209 1.27 -8.74 2.71
C SER A 209 0.05 -9.25 1.93
N LEU A 210 -0.39 -10.49 2.20
CA LEU A 210 -1.58 -11.07 1.58
C LEU A 210 -2.85 -10.28 1.93
N ALA A 211 -3.02 -9.93 3.21
CA ALA A 211 -4.15 -9.10 3.67
C ALA A 211 -4.16 -7.73 2.98
N LEU A 212 -3.00 -7.08 2.89
CA LEU A 212 -2.84 -5.79 2.22
C LEU A 212 -3.18 -5.87 0.74
N ARG A 213 -2.74 -6.91 0.03
CA ARG A 213 -3.08 -7.13 -1.39
C ARG A 213 -4.58 -7.35 -1.60
N CYS A 214 -5.22 -8.11 -0.71
CA CYS A 214 -6.67 -8.30 -0.77
C CYS A 214 -7.43 -6.97 -0.59
N LEU A 215 -7.00 -6.14 0.37
CA LEU A 215 -7.61 -4.84 0.64
C LEU A 215 -7.29 -3.78 -0.42
N SER A 216 -6.19 -3.96 -1.16
CA SER A 216 -5.76 -3.07 -2.25
C SER A 216 -6.15 -3.57 -3.65
N PHE A 217 -7.01 -4.58 -3.74
CA PHE A 217 -7.52 -5.07 -5.02
C PHE A 217 -8.33 -3.97 -5.74
N ASP A 218 -8.30 -3.91 -7.07
CA ASP A 218 -9.14 -2.99 -7.85
C ASP A 218 -10.59 -3.49 -7.87
N PHE A 219 -11.40 -2.96 -6.96
CA PHE A 219 -12.80 -3.33 -6.83
C PHE A 219 -13.71 -2.71 -7.92
N VAL A 220 -13.25 -1.64 -8.60
CA VAL A 220 -14.06 -0.79 -9.48
C VAL A 220 -13.71 -0.99 -10.97
N GLY A 221 -12.57 -1.60 -11.28
CA GLY A 221 -12.09 -1.80 -12.64
C GLY A 221 -11.39 -0.57 -13.21
N SER A 222 -11.02 0.40 -12.37
CA SER A 222 -10.28 1.59 -12.76
C SER A 222 -8.79 1.34 -12.47
N PRO A 223 -7.87 1.58 -13.43
CA PRO A 223 -6.46 1.55 -13.09
C PRO A 223 -6.26 2.56 -11.96
N VAL A 224 -5.86 2.06 -10.78
CA VAL A 224 -5.42 2.92 -9.70
C VAL A 224 -4.16 3.57 -10.24
N ASP A 225 -4.24 4.85 -10.52
CA ASP A 225 -3.05 5.62 -10.88
C ASP A 225 -2.16 5.64 -9.63
N GLU A 226 -1.09 4.85 -9.64
CA GLU A 226 -0.11 4.78 -8.54
C GLU A 226 0.57 6.15 -8.32
N SER A 227 0.48 7.07 -9.29
CA SER A 227 0.94 8.47 -9.15
C SER A 227 -0.09 9.41 -8.52
N SER A 228 -1.34 8.98 -8.36
CA SER A 228 -2.38 9.76 -7.69
C SER A 228 -2.37 9.50 -6.18
N GLU A 229 -2.01 10.50 -5.39
CA GLU A 229 -1.99 10.38 -3.92
C GLU A 229 -3.39 10.22 -3.29
N GLU A 230 -4.45 10.50 -4.06
CA GLU A 230 -5.83 10.47 -3.61
C GLU A 230 -6.48 9.10 -3.84
N PHE A 231 -6.13 8.10 -3.00
CA PHE A 231 -6.96 6.88 -2.92
C PHE A 231 -8.40 7.30 -2.59
N GLY A 232 -9.36 6.91 -3.44
CA GLY A 232 -10.79 7.14 -3.17
C GLY A 232 -11.34 6.23 -2.06
N THR A 233 -12.65 6.21 -1.89
CA THR A 233 -13.32 5.24 -1.00
C THR A 233 -13.17 3.82 -1.55
N VAL A 234 -12.84 2.85 -0.70
CA VAL A 234 -12.73 1.43 -1.07
C VAL A 234 -14.14 0.83 -1.19
N GLN A 235 -14.45 0.25 -2.35
CA GLN A 235 -15.77 -0.29 -2.69
C GLN A 235 -15.83 -1.82 -2.52
N LEU A 236 -15.73 -2.29 -1.28
CA LEU A 236 -15.77 -3.72 -0.98
C LEU A 236 -17.16 -4.33 -1.27
N PRO A 237 -17.22 -5.60 -1.73
CA PRO A 237 -18.48 -6.31 -1.91
C PRO A 237 -19.25 -6.47 -0.60
N ALA A 238 -20.58 -6.49 -0.68
CA ALA A 238 -21.48 -6.69 0.46
C ALA A 238 -21.22 -7.97 1.28
N SER A 239 -20.65 -9.01 0.64
CA SER A 239 -20.29 -10.27 1.31
C SER A 239 -19.18 -10.11 2.36
N TRP A 240 -18.41 -9.02 2.32
CA TRP A 240 -17.32 -8.76 3.29
C TRP A 240 -17.83 -8.16 4.61
N ARG A 241 -19.12 -7.77 4.67
CA ARG A 241 -19.71 -7.10 5.85
C ARG A 241 -19.48 -7.84 7.17
N PRO A 242 -19.76 -9.15 7.30
CA PRO A 242 -19.62 -9.82 8.60
C PRO A 242 -18.19 -9.77 9.13
N LEU A 243 -17.21 -9.84 8.22
CA LEU A 243 -15.80 -9.83 8.56
C LEU A 243 -15.35 -8.45 9.04
N LEU A 244 -15.82 -7.37 8.41
CA LEU A 244 -15.42 -6.01 8.76
C LEU A 244 -16.17 -5.44 9.96
N GLN A 245 -17.33 -5.99 10.28
CA GLN A 245 -18.07 -5.66 11.50
C GLN A 245 -17.51 -6.38 12.73
N ASP A 246 -16.70 -7.43 12.55
CA ASP A 246 -15.96 -8.05 13.64
C ASP A 246 -14.80 -7.14 14.09
N PRO A 247 -14.79 -6.66 15.35
CA PRO A 247 -13.69 -5.84 15.88
C PRO A 247 -12.32 -6.52 15.79
N SER A 248 -12.27 -7.86 15.81
CA SER A 248 -11.01 -8.63 15.72
C SER A 248 -10.26 -8.33 14.42
N THR A 249 -10.98 -8.06 13.33
CA THR A 249 -10.42 -7.75 12.01
C THR A 249 -9.62 -6.46 12.01
N VAL A 250 -10.04 -5.43 12.74
CA VAL A 250 -9.26 -4.19 12.85
C VAL A 250 -8.17 -4.34 13.90
N GLN A 251 -8.49 -4.99 15.02
CA GLN A 251 -7.57 -5.18 16.14
C GLN A 251 -6.29 -5.91 15.72
N ILE A 252 -6.38 -6.95 14.88
CA ILE A 252 -5.21 -7.72 14.45
C ILE A 252 -4.17 -6.84 13.74
N PHE A 253 -4.57 -5.82 12.98
CA PHE A 253 -3.63 -4.91 12.33
C PHE A 253 -2.98 -3.93 13.33
N PHE A 254 -3.72 -3.46 14.34
CA PHE A 254 -3.10 -2.70 15.45
C PHE A 254 -2.13 -3.57 16.26
N ASP A 255 -2.42 -4.86 16.42
CA ASP A 255 -1.52 -5.79 17.11
C ASP A 255 -0.24 -6.03 16.31
N TYR A 256 -0.35 -6.20 14.99
CA TYR A 256 0.80 -6.34 14.09
C TYR A 256 1.61 -5.04 13.96
N TYR A 257 0.98 -3.88 14.10
CA TYR A 257 1.69 -2.60 14.19
C TYR A 257 2.63 -2.53 15.41
N LYS A 258 2.22 -3.15 16.53
CA LYS A 258 3.01 -3.18 17.77
C LYS A 258 4.20 -4.15 17.71
N VAL A 259 4.29 -4.98 16.67
CA VAL A 259 5.45 -5.83 16.43
C VAL A 259 6.63 -4.94 16.05
N ASN A 260 7.78 -5.14 16.70
CA ASN A 260 8.98 -4.32 16.51
C ASN A 260 9.75 -4.65 15.21
N ASP A 261 9.04 -4.74 14.08
CA ASP A 261 9.55 -4.92 12.71
C ASP A 261 8.94 -3.81 11.84
N THR A 262 9.77 -2.90 11.33
CA THR A 262 9.32 -1.72 10.58
C THR A 262 8.60 -2.06 9.28
N SER A 263 8.95 -3.18 8.65
CA SER A 263 8.29 -3.61 7.40
C SER A 263 6.86 -4.10 7.67
N VAL A 264 6.69 -4.89 8.73
CA VAL A 264 5.39 -5.42 9.16
C VAL A 264 4.50 -4.31 9.70
N SER A 265 5.04 -3.42 10.52
CA SER A 265 4.29 -2.32 11.12
C SER A 265 3.75 -1.37 10.04
N LYS A 266 4.55 -1.10 9.00
CA LYS A 266 4.15 -0.26 7.87
C LYS A 266 2.99 -0.90 7.10
N GLU A 267 3.13 -2.17 6.70
CA GLU A 267 2.05 -2.88 5.98
C GLU A 267 0.76 -3.01 6.81
N ALA A 268 0.89 -3.12 8.14
CA ALA A 268 -0.26 -3.09 9.05
C ALA A 268 -0.99 -1.75 9.05
N LEU A 269 -0.25 -0.63 9.06
CA LEU A 269 -0.85 0.69 8.88
C LEU A 269 -1.48 0.86 7.49
N GLU A 270 -0.86 0.35 6.43
CA GLU A 270 -1.45 0.38 5.09
C GLU A 270 -2.80 -0.38 5.05
N CYS A 271 -2.89 -1.54 5.71
CA CYS A 271 -4.15 -2.26 5.88
C CYS A 271 -5.20 -1.39 6.60
N LEU A 272 -4.82 -0.73 7.71
CA LEU A 272 -5.69 0.18 8.45
C LEU A 272 -6.14 1.38 7.60
N VAL A 273 -5.28 1.93 6.74
CA VAL A 273 -5.64 2.99 5.78
C VAL A 273 -6.73 2.50 4.82
N ARG A 274 -6.61 1.27 4.28
CA ARG A 274 -7.62 0.69 3.38
C ARG A 274 -8.94 0.46 4.13
N LEU A 275 -8.88 -0.07 5.35
CA LEU A 275 -10.05 -0.30 6.20
C LEU A 275 -10.77 1.00 6.58
N ALA A 276 -10.02 2.04 6.96
CA ALA A 276 -10.57 3.36 7.27
C ALA A 276 -11.23 4.04 6.05
N SER A 277 -10.87 3.61 4.83
CA SER A 277 -11.39 4.11 3.56
C SER A 277 -12.60 3.34 3.04
N VAL A 278 -13.08 2.31 3.75
CA VAL A 278 -14.24 1.50 3.34
C VAL A 278 -15.51 2.35 3.32
N ARG A 279 -16.21 2.35 2.18
CA ARG A 279 -17.36 3.23 1.94
C ARG A 279 -18.51 2.97 2.92
N ARG A 280 -19.20 4.05 3.30
CA ARG A 280 -20.40 4.01 4.18
C ARG A 280 -21.43 2.95 3.79
N SER A 281 -21.67 2.73 2.50
CA SER A 281 -22.66 1.77 1.98
C SER A 281 -22.45 0.32 2.43
N LEU A 282 -21.26 -0.01 2.94
CA LEU A 282 -21.00 -1.33 3.51
C LEU A 282 -21.66 -1.49 4.89
N PHE A 283 -21.81 -0.40 5.65
CA PHE A 283 -22.43 -0.38 6.98
C PHE A 283 -23.90 0.06 6.85
N VAL A 284 -24.79 -0.92 6.73
CA VAL A 284 -26.24 -0.67 6.60
C VAL A 284 -26.82 -0.17 7.93
N GLU A 285 -26.28 -0.65 9.04
CA GLU A 285 -26.68 -0.28 10.40
C GLU A 285 -25.74 0.79 10.96
N ASP A 286 -26.29 1.94 11.39
CA ASP A 286 -25.51 3.04 11.97
C ASP A 286 -24.71 2.62 13.24
N PRO A 287 -25.20 1.75 14.14
CA PRO A 287 -24.42 1.29 15.29
C PRO A 287 -23.11 0.57 14.90
N ALA A 288 -23.15 -0.30 13.89
CA ALA A 288 -21.97 -1.04 13.43
C ALA A 288 -20.91 -0.07 12.85
N ARG A 289 -21.34 0.95 12.13
CA ARG A 289 -20.44 2.00 11.62
C ARG A 289 -19.80 2.81 12.74
N SER A 290 -20.59 3.18 13.75
CA SER A 290 -20.11 3.95 14.90
C SER A 290 -19.09 3.14 15.73
N GLN A 291 -19.35 1.85 15.95
CA GLN A 291 -18.41 0.95 16.64
C GLN A 291 -17.10 0.79 15.86
N PHE A 292 -17.18 0.59 14.54
CA PHE A 292 -16.00 0.49 13.68
C PHE A 292 -15.15 1.78 13.71
N LEU A 293 -15.80 2.95 13.61
CA LEU A 293 -15.15 4.25 13.72
C LEU A 293 -14.48 4.43 15.10
N SER A 294 -15.22 4.12 16.17
CA SER A 294 -14.71 4.22 17.54
C SER A 294 -13.48 3.34 17.74
N HIS A 295 -13.47 2.12 17.20
CA HIS A 295 -12.32 1.22 17.28
C HIS A 295 -11.09 1.77 16.56
N LEU A 296 -11.24 2.30 15.33
CA LEU A 296 -10.16 2.97 14.60
C LEU A 296 -9.62 4.20 15.35
N MET A 297 -10.52 5.03 15.91
CA MET A 297 -10.12 6.20 16.69
C MET A 297 -9.40 5.80 17.98
N SER A 298 -9.81 4.70 18.63
CA SER A 298 -9.15 4.20 19.83
C SER A 298 -7.72 3.73 19.53
N GLY A 299 -7.51 2.97 18.45
CA GLY A 299 -6.17 2.51 18.08
C GLY A 299 -5.25 3.67 17.66
N THR A 300 -5.75 4.64 16.89
CA THR A 300 -4.95 5.84 16.55
C THR A 300 -4.68 6.73 17.76
N ARG A 301 -5.60 6.82 18.71
CA ARG A 301 -5.38 7.49 20.01
C ARG A 301 -4.21 6.85 20.76
N GLU A 302 -4.18 5.51 20.87
CA GLU A 302 -3.11 4.79 21.56
C GLU A 302 -1.73 5.04 20.91
N ILE A 303 -1.66 5.01 19.58
CA ILE A 303 -0.43 5.33 18.84
C ILE A 303 0.03 6.77 19.12
N LEU A 304 -0.89 7.73 19.15
CA LEU A 304 -0.56 9.13 19.46
C LEU A 304 -0.06 9.32 20.91
N GLN A 305 -0.68 8.63 21.88
CA GLN A 305 -0.29 8.71 23.29
C GLN A 305 1.08 8.10 23.55
N THR A 306 1.37 6.95 22.93
CA THR A 306 2.61 6.20 23.15
C THR A 306 3.76 6.70 22.27
N GLY A 307 3.45 7.25 21.10
CA GLY A 307 4.44 7.56 20.07
C GLY A 307 5.14 6.34 19.48
N GLN A 308 4.67 5.12 19.78
CA GLN A 308 5.29 3.88 19.35
C GLN A 308 5.36 3.83 17.82
N GLY A 309 6.51 3.43 17.26
CA GLY A 309 6.68 3.22 15.82
C GLY A 309 6.76 4.48 14.95
N LEU A 310 6.42 5.66 15.49
CA LEU A 310 6.38 6.94 14.74
C LEU A 310 7.76 7.56 14.48
N ALA A 311 8.84 6.99 15.01
CA ALA A 311 10.20 7.38 14.66
C ALA A 311 10.64 6.86 13.27
N ASP A 312 9.97 5.83 12.75
CA ASP A 312 10.20 5.31 11.41
C ASP A 312 9.41 6.14 10.37
N HIS A 313 10.07 6.53 9.29
CA HIS A 313 9.48 7.40 8.27
C HIS A 313 8.31 6.72 7.53
N GLY A 314 8.40 5.42 7.27
CA GLY A 314 7.34 4.66 6.59
C GLY A 314 6.07 4.57 7.44
N ASN A 315 6.23 4.20 8.71
CA ASN A 315 5.13 4.18 9.67
C ASN A 315 4.50 5.56 9.85
N TYR A 316 5.33 6.59 10.00
CA TYR A 316 4.86 7.95 10.19
C TYR A 316 4.04 8.44 8.99
N HIS A 317 4.51 8.19 7.77
CA HIS A 317 3.80 8.53 6.54
C HIS A 317 2.42 7.84 6.48
N GLU A 318 2.38 6.52 6.68
CA GLU A 318 1.13 5.77 6.64
C GLU A 318 0.18 6.14 7.78
N PHE A 319 0.70 6.53 8.93
CA PHE A 319 -0.10 7.04 10.04
C PHE A 319 -0.75 8.40 9.71
N CYS A 320 -0.01 9.32 9.08
CA CYS A 320 -0.56 10.58 8.58
C CYS A 320 -1.65 10.33 7.53
N ARG A 321 -1.46 9.37 6.62
CA ARG A 321 -2.48 8.94 5.66
C ARG A 321 -3.73 8.43 6.36
N LEU A 322 -3.58 7.57 7.38
CA LEU A 322 -4.67 7.02 8.17
C LEU A 322 -5.49 8.13 8.85
N LEU A 323 -4.82 9.10 9.49
CA LEU A 323 -5.48 10.27 10.08
C LEU A 323 -6.27 11.07 9.03
N GLY A 324 -5.68 11.28 7.84
CA GLY A 324 -6.35 11.92 6.71
C GLY A 324 -7.66 11.24 6.31
N ARG A 325 -7.74 9.90 6.39
CA ARG A 325 -8.93 9.13 5.98
C ARG A 325 -10.16 9.38 6.82
N PHE A 326 -10.02 9.70 8.11
CA PHE A 326 -11.19 9.89 8.98
C PHE A 326 -12.14 10.94 8.41
N LYS A 327 -11.63 12.09 7.97
CA LYS A 327 -12.53 13.14 7.49
C LYS A 327 -12.96 12.98 6.03
N VAL A 328 -12.17 12.27 5.23
CA VAL A 328 -12.56 11.89 3.86
C VAL A 328 -13.77 10.94 3.88
N ASN A 329 -13.79 9.99 4.82
CA ASN A 329 -14.77 8.91 4.82
C ASN A 329 -15.87 9.02 5.89
N TYR A 330 -15.67 9.84 6.93
CA TYR A 330 -16.65 10.06 8.01
C TYR A 330 -17.04 11.53 8.13
N GLN A 331 -18.31 11.77 8.42
CA GLN A 331 -18.81 13.12 8.67
C GLN A 331 -18.32 13.63 10.03
N LEU A 332 -18.21 14.95 10.17
CA LEU A 332 -17.78 15.56 11.45
C LEU A 332 -18.74 15.20 12.59
N SER A 333 -20.05 15.12 12.33
CA SER A 333 -21.05 14.66 13.29
C SER A 333 -20.80 13.23 13.78
N GLU A 334 -20.29 12.34 12.92
CA GLU A 334 -19.94 10.96 13.33
C GLU A 334 -18.74 10.94 14.26
N LEU A 335 -17.73 11.78 14.00
CA LEU A 335 -16.55 11.91 14.86
C LEU A 335 -16.91 12.46 16.25
N LEU A 336 -17.76 13.48 16.31
CA LEU A 336 -18.21 14.10 17.57
C LEU A 336 -18.99 13.15 18.47
N ASN A 337 -19.63 12.13 17.90
CA ASN A 337 -20.39 11.14 18.66
C ASN A 337 -19.49 10.09 19.35
N VAL A 338 -18.18 10.09 19.08
CA VAL A 338 -17.24 9.21 19.77
C VAL A 338 -16.87 9.82 21.13
N GLU A 339 -17.06 9.07 22.21
CA GLU A 339 -16.94 9.54 23.60
C GLU A 339 -15.62 10.28 23.90
N PHE A 340 -14.51 9.80 23.36
CA PHE A 340 -13.17 10.35 23.56
C PHE A 340 -12.71 11.25 22.39
N TYR A 341 -13.63 11.81 21.60
CA TYR A 341 -13.30 12.70 20.47
C TYR A 341 -12.41 13.88 20.90
N GLY A 342 -12.73 14.54 22.02
CA GLY A 342 -11.97 15.71 22.47
C GLY A 342 -10.52 15.40 22.80
N GLU A 343 -10.28 14.29 23.48
CA GLU A 343 -8.93 13.79 23.77
C GLU A 343 -8.18 13.44 22.48
N TRP A 344 -8.82 12.66 21.59
CA TRP A 344 -8.24 12.28 20.30
C TRP A 344 -7.89 13.50 19.45
N LEU A 345 -8.79 14.48 19.34
CA LEU A 345 -8.55 15.70 18.57
C LEU A 345 -7.37 16.50 19.15
N GLY A 346 -7.27 16.59 20.48
CA GLY A 346 -6.16 17.24 21.16
C GLY A 346 -4.81 16.58 20.82
N LEU A 347 -4.74 15.25 20.85
CA LEU A 347 -3.56 14.49 20.48
C LEU A 347 -3.19 14.66 18.99
N VAL A 348 -4.18 14.63 18.09
CA VAL A 348 -3.96 14.89 16.66
C VAL A 348 -3.45 16.32 16.43
N ALA A 349 -3.95 17.30 17.19
CA ALA A 349 -3.48 18.68 17.12
C ALA A 349 -2.02 18.80 17.57
N GLU A 350 -1.68 18.22 18.72
CA GLU A 350 -0.30 18.22 19.22
C GLU A 350 0.65 17.53 18.23
N PHE A 351 0.27 16.36 17.72
CA PHE A 351 1.03 15.65 16.70
C PHE A 351 1.22 16.52 15.46
N THR A 352 0.15 17.11 14.92
CA THR A 352 0.23 17.99 13.74
C THR A 352 1.15 19.19 13.98
N THR A 353 1.08 19.85 15.15
CA THR A 353 1.98 20.96 15.48
C THR A 353 3.44 20.51 15.48
N LYS A 354 3.77 19.35 16.07
CA LYS A 354 5.14 18.78 16.04
C LYS A 354 5.58 18.49 14.60
N SER A 355 4.71 17.85 13.80
CA SER A 355 4.95 17.54 12.39
C SER A 355 5.28 18.77 11.55
N LEU A 356 4.56 19.88 11.79
CA LEU A 356 4.78 21.14 11.10
C LEU A 356 6.13 21.78 11.46
N LEU A 357 6.56 21.68 12.71
CA LEU A 357 7.85 22.21 13.15
C LEU A 357 9.03 21.37 12.63
N SER A 358 8.82 20.06 12.45
CA SER A 358 9.79 19.12 11.88
C SER A 358 9.60 18.90 10.37
N TRP A 359 9.29 19.97 9.62
CA TRP A 359 8.90 19.90 8.20
C TRP A 359 9.92 19.23 7.27
N GLN A 360 11.23 19.29 7.60
CA GLN A 360 12.28 18.66 6.81
C GLN A 360 12.16 17.13 6.76
N TRP A 361 11.59 16.54 7.82
CA TRP A 361 11.41 15.09 7.94
C TRP A 361 10.01 14.62 7.55
N ALA A 362 9.02 15.52 7.53
CA ALA A 362 7.60 15.18 7.38
C ALA A 362 6.94 15.76 6.12
N SER A 363 7.70 16.38 5.21
CA SER A 363 7.19 17.22 4.11
C SER A 363 6.06 16.58 3.29
N ASN A 364 6.23 15.34 2.81
CA ASN A 364 5.23 14.62 2.02
C ASN A 364 4.07 14.06 2.87
N SER A 365 4.25 13.97 4.18
CA SER A 365 3.26 13.42 5.13
C SER A 365 2.36 14.52 5.72
N VAL A 366 2.88 15.75 5.85
CA VAL A 366 2.18 16.92 6.39
C VAL A 366 0.93 17.26 5.57
N TYR A 367 0.95 17.01 4.26
CA TYR A 367 -0.19 17.23 3.38
C TYR A 367 -1.47 16.53 3.90
N TYR A 368 -1.38 15.26 4.30
CA TYR A 368 -2.54 14.52 4.81
C TYR A 368 -3.12 15.13 6.09
N LEU A 369 -2.25 15.64 6.97
CA LEU A 369 -2.67 16.30 8.21
C LEU A 369 -3.35 17.65 7.90
N LEU A 370 -2.78 18.46 7.00
CA LEU A 370 -3.39 19.73 6.61
C LEU A 370 -4.73 19.54 5.89
N SER A 371 -4.82 18.52 5.03
CA SER A 371 -6.06 18.12 4.36
C SER A 371 -7.13 17.70 5.37
N LEU A 372 -6.76 16.93 6.41
CA LEU A 372 -7.65 16.60 7.53
C LEU A 372 -8.22 17.87 8.19
N TRP A 373 -7.37 18.80 8.62
CA TRP A 373 -7.79 20.02 9.29
C TRP A 373 -8.64 20.92 8.39
N SER A 374 -8.25 21.08 7.12
CA SER A 374 -9.01 21.83 6.12
C SER A 374 -10.42 21.24 5.92
N ARG A 375 -10.53 19.91 5.78
CA ARG A 375 -11.83 19.22 5.62
C ARG A 375 -12.67 19.26 6.91
N LEU A 376 -12.05 19.25 8.09
CA LEU A 376 -12.75 19.41 9.38
C LEU A 376 -13.37 20.81 9.47
N VAL A 377 -12.58 21.84 9.23
CA VAL A 377 -12.99 23.26 9.24
C VAL A 377 -14.13 23.54 8.26
N THR A 378 -14.00 23.06 7.03
CA THR A 378 -15.02 23.26 5.98
C THR A 378 -16.34 22.56 6.30
N SER A 379 -16.33 21.57 7.21
CA SER A 379 -17.54 20.87 7.64
C SER A 379 -18.28 21.55 8.79
N VAL A 380 -17.63 22.47 9.51
CA VAL A 380 -18.22 23.16 10.67
C VAL A 380 -19.52 23.92 10.34
N PRO A 381 -19.63 24.66 9.22
CA PRO A 381 -20.87 25.36 8.87
C PRO A 381 -22.09 24.43 8.67
N TYR A 382 -21.84 23.14 8.44
CA TYR A 382 -22.88 22.14 8.20
C TYR A 382 -23.22 21.31 9.45
N LEU A 383 -22.53 21.54 10.57
CA LEU A 383 -22.88 20.92 11.85
C LEU A 383 -24.24 21.42 12.32
N LYS A 384 -25.10 20.47 12.69
CA LYS A 384 -26.40 20.74 13.29
C LYS A 384 -26.32 20.38 14.78
N GLY A 385 -26.81 21.26 15.64
CA GLY A 385 -26.81 21.09 17.10
C GLY A 385 -25.70 21.88 17.80
N ASP A 386 -25.75 21.89 19.14
CA ASP A 386 -24.89 22.71 20.00
C ASP A 386 -23.62 21.97 20.47
N THR A 387 -23.34 20.77 19.97
CA THR A 387 -22.15 20.00 20.36
C THR A 387 -20.88 20.75 19.94
N PRO A 388 -20.00 21.12 20.89
CA PRO A 388 -18.82 21.91 20.58
C PRO A 388 -17.84 21.11 19.73
N SER A 389 -17.45 21.67 18.57
CA SER A 389 -16.53 20.99 17.66
C SER A 389 -15.08 20.93 18.18
N LEU A 390 -14.74 21.78 19.16
CA LEU A 390 -13.38 22.03 19.70
C LEU A 390 -12.36 22.52 18.65
N LEU A 391 -12.80 22.77 17.42
CA LEU A 391 -11.95 23.26 16.33
C LEU A 391 -11.60 24.74 16.51
N ASP A 392 -12.47 25.50 17.18
CA ASP A 392 -12.31 26.94 17.48
C ASP A 392 -11.00 27.24 18.24
N GLU A 393 -10.56 26.31 19.08
CA GLU A 393 -9.35 26.46 19.89
C GLU A 393 -8.10 25.84 19.25
N THR A 394 -8.27 24.76 18.47
CA THR A 394 -7.16 23.96 17.93
C THR A 394 -6.68 24.48 16.57
N VAL A 395 -7.60 24.77 15.64
CA VAL A 395 -7.27 25.21 14.27
C VAL A 395 -6.42 26.48 14.25
N PRO A 396 -6.67 27.53 15.05
CA PRO A 396 -5.80 28.70 15.12
C PRO A 396 -4.33 28.38 15.37
N LYS A 397 -4.04 27.40 16.25
CA LYS A 397 -2.68 27.00 16.62
C LYS A 397 -2.02 26.23 15.48
N ILE A 398 -2.77 25.37 14.79
CA ILE A 398 -2.29 24.65 13.60
C ILE A 398 -1.93 25.62 12.47
N THR A 399 -2.81 26.58 12.19
CA THR A 399 -2.57 27.60 11.15
C THR A 399 -1.33 28.45 11.47
N GLU A 400 -1.18 28.88 12.73
CA GLU A 400 0.01 29.60 13.18
C GLU A 400 1.27 28.74 13.03
N GLY A 401 1.26 27.50 13.48
CA GLY A 401 2.39 26.57 13.34
C GLY A 401 2.81 26.34 11.89
N PHE A 402 1.85 26.17 10.96
CA PHE A 402 2.14 26.02 9.53
C PHE A 402 2.80 27.27 8.96
N ILE A 403 2.26 28.45 9.27
CA ILE A 403 2.78 29.73 8.82
C ILE A 403 4.20 29.96 9.35
N THR A 404 4.42 29.71 10.64
CA THR A 404 5.74 29.84 11.26
C THR A 404 6.74 28.87 10.64
N SER A 405 6.33 27.62 10.39
CA SER A 405 7.17 26.62 9.73
C SER A 405 7.62 27.06 8.33
N ARG A 406 6.68 27.56 7.50
CA ARG A 406 6.99 28.10 6.16
C ARG A 406 7.84 29.38 6.19
N ILE A 407 7.62 30.26 7.15
CA ILE A 407 8.48 31.45 7.33
C ILE A 407 9.91 31.03 7.71
N ASN A 408 10.05 30.01 8.57
CA ASN A 408 11.35 29.51 9.00
C ASN A 408 12.08 28.75 7.88
N SER A 409 11.36 28.11 6.96
CA SER A 409 11.95 27.39 5.82
C SER A 409 12.57 28.31 4.77
N VAL A 410 12.18 29.59 4.72
CA VAL A 410 12.76 30.56 3.79
C VAL A 410 13.98 31.25 4.42
N GLN A 411 15.09 31.31 3.69
CA GLN A 411 16.31 32.04 4.08
C GLN A 411 16.12 33.56 3.94
N VAL A 412 15.22 34.15 4.73
CA VAL A 412 14.99 35.60 4.78
C VAL A 412 15.79 36.21 5.95
N PRO A 413 16.38 37.42 5.80
CA PRO A 413 17.01 38.14 6.90
C PRO A 413 16.11 38.25 8.14
N SER A 414 16.69 38.06 9.33
CA SER A 414 15.99 37.99 10.62
C SER A 414 15.13 39.23 10.94
N SER A 415 15.48 40.40 10.40
CA SER A 415 14.70 41.64 10.52
C SER A 415 13.35 41.57 9.79
N VAL A 416 13.30 41.01 8.58
CA VAL A 416 12.08 40.84 7.78
C VAL A 416 11.25 39.68 8.31
N ARG A 417 11.91 38.62 8.79
CA ARG A 417 11.27 37.47 9.46
C ARG A 417 10.48 37.91 10.71
N GLY A 418 11.07 38.76 11.54
CA GLY A 418 10.40 39.32 12.72
C GLY A 418 9.20 40.20 12.38
N GLN A 419 9.32 41.02 11.32
CA GLN A 419 8.22 41.88 10.86
C GLN A 419 7.04 41.08 10.30
N LEU A 420 7.28 39.99 9.57
CA LEU A 420 6.22 39.13 9.03
C LEU A 420 5.46 38.36 10.12
N LEU A 421 6.19 37.78 11.08
CA LEU A 421 5.59 37.13 12.25
C LEU A 421 4.79 38.13 13.10
N PHE A 422 5.32 39.35 13.28
CA PHE A 422 4.63 40.42 13.99
C PHE A 422 3.36 40.90 13.26
N TYR A 423 3.42 41.07 11.94
CA TYR A 423 2.28 41.49 11.13
C TYR A 423 1.16 40.44 11.14
N PHE A 424 1.51 39.15 11.13
CA PHE A 424 0.55 38.06 11.27
C PHE A 424 -0.06 38.02 12.69
N SER A 425 0.78 38.14 13.73
CA SER A 425 0.35 38.18 15.13
C SER A 425 -0.64 39.34 15.41
N LEU A 426 -0.40 40.53 14.84
CA LEU A 426 -1.27 41.69 15.02
C LEU A 426 -2.56 41.66 14.20
N ARG A 427 -2.51 41.30 12.91
CA ARG A 427 -3.67 41.42 12.01
C ARG A 427 -4.45 40.13 11.80
N ARG A 428 -3.90 38.96 12.16
CA ARG A 428 -4.48 37.62 11.90
C ARG A 428 -5.03 37.47 10.47
N ASN A 429 -4.43 38.17 9.51
CA ASN A 429 -4.93 38.30 8.13
C ASN A 429 -3.97 37.56 7.19
N CYS A 430 -4.47 36.56 6.45
CA CYS A 430 -3.63 35.64 5.66
C CYS A 430 -3.27 36.16 4.25
N LEU A 431 -3.80 37.30 3.81
CA LEU A 431 -3.52 37.88 2.49
C LEU A 431 -2.03 38.11 2.18
N PRO A 432 -1.23 38.71 3.09
CA PRO A 432 0.20 38.93 2.87
C PRO A 432 1.00 37.63 2.79
N PHE A 433 0.53 36.60 3.49
CA PHE A 433 1.16 35.28 3.51
C PHE A 433 0.86 34.47 2.25
N LEU A 434 -0.36 34.54 1.72
CA LEU A 434 -0.72 33.95 0.41
C LEU A 434 0.16 34.52 -0.71
N LEU A 435 0.42 35.84 -0.68
CA LEU A 435 1.33 36.51 -1.61
C LEU A 435 2.79 36.03 -1.47
N LEU A 436 3.27 35.83 -0.25
CA LEU A 436 4.60 35.28 0.04
C LEU A 436 4.76 33.82 -0.39
N CYS A 437 3.75 32.99 -0.16
CA CYS A 437 3.75 31.60 -0.62
C CYS A 437 3.74 31.49 -2.14
N HIS A 438 2.98 32.34 -2.82
CA HIS A 438 2.98 32.43 -4.29
C HIS A 438 4.34 32.94 -4.84
N PHE A 439 5.02 33.80 -4.09
CA PHE A 439 6.38 34.26 -4.40
C PHE A 439 7.43 33.16 -4.17
N CYS A 440 7.30 32.35 -3.11
CA CYS A 440 8.20 31.24 -2.83
C CYS A 440 8.04 30.07 -3.81
N SER A 441 6.81 29.74 -4.22
CA SER A 441 6.59 28.75 -5.29
C SER A 441 7.17 29.23 -6.62
N SER A 442 7.11 30.53 -6.90
CA SER A 442 7.76 31.12 -8.08
C SER A 442 9.29 31.13 -7.97
N GLN A 443 9.88 31.36 -6.80
CA GLN A 443 11.34 31.32 -6.62
C GLN A 443 11.93 29.90 -6.69
N ALA A 444 11.19 28.88 -6.23
CA ALA A 444 11.58 27.47 -6.40
C ALA A 444 11.73 27.08 -7.88
N SER A 445 10.90 27.65 -8.77
CA SER A 445 11.02 27.41 -10.22
C SER A 445 12.20 28.12 -10.92
N PHE A 446 12.93 29.02 -10.24
CA PHE A 446 14.06 29.77 -10.83
C PHE A 446 15.45 29.36 -10.30
N ALA A 447 15.53 28.52 -9.26
CA ALA A 447 16.79 28.03 -8.72
C ALA A 447 17.26 26.78 -9.47
N ASP A 448 17.64 26.96 -10.74
CA ASP A 448 18.27 25.95 -11.56
C ASP A 448 19.76 25.86 -11.15
N ASN A 449 20.10 24.90 -10.28
CA ASN A 449 21.41 24.26 -10.18
C ASN A 449 21.37 23.10 -9.15
N SER A 450 21.41 21.88 -9.70
CA SER A 450 21.35 20.55 -9.07
C SER A 450 20.04 20.21 -8.33
N PRO A 451 19.21 19.27 -8.85
CA PRO A 451 18.05 18.78 -8.12
C PRO A 451 18.54 17.94 -6.94
N ASP A 452 18.23 18.38 -5.73
CA ASP A 452 18.32 17.52 -4.56
C ASP A 452 16.91 16.89 -4.39
N PRO A 453 16.72 15.62 -4.79
CA PRO A 453 15.39 14.99 -4.78
C PRO A 453 14.76 14.93 -3.38
N ASP A 454 15.54 15.19 -2.33
CA ASP A 454 15.09 15.23 -0.94
C ASP A 454 14.78 16.66 -0.43
N ASN A 455 14.96 17.71 -1.26
CA ASN A 455 14.62 19.09 -0.88
C ASN A 455 13.11 19.37 -1.11
N PRO A 456 12.29 19.49 -0.04
CA PRO A 456 10.84 19.59 -0.17
C PRO A 456 10.34 20.95 -0.66
N LEU A 457 11.23 21.90 -0.95
CA LEU A 457 10.92 23.14 -1.67
C LEU A 457 11.00 22.95 -3.20
N GLU A 458 11.67 21.90 -3.68
CA GLU A 458 11.79 21.57 -5.12
C GLU A 458 10.62 20.72 -5.63
N ASN A 459 9.86 20.08 -4.73
CA ASN A 459 8.64 19.34 -5.11
C ASN A 459 7.43 20.29 -5.19
N ALA A 460 7.37 21.06 -6.28
CA ALA A 460 6.39 22.13 -6.50
C ALA A 460 4.92 21.68 -6.38
N GLU A 461 4.59 20.44 -6.75
CA GLU A 461 3.23 19.88 -6.66
C GLU A 461 2.79 19.67 -5.21
N SER A 462 3.62 19.01 -4.38
CA SER A 462 3.34 18.82 -2.95
C SER A 462 3.21 20.15 -2.20
N LEU A 463 4.01 21.16 -2.56
CA LEU A 463 3.90 22.50 -1.99
C LEU A 463 2.59 23.17 -2.42
N GLN A 464 2.22 23.07 -3.69
CA GLN A 464 0.98 23.64 -4.22
C GLN A 464 -0.25 23.07 -3.49
N ASP A 465 -0.32 21.75 -3.34
CA ASP A 465 -1.44 21.08 -2.67
C ASP A 465 -1.55 21.45 -1.17
N GLN A 466 -0.43 21.66 -0.50
CA GLN A 466 -0.41 22.16 0.87
C GLN A 466 -0.88 23.61 0.96
N LEU A 467 -0.55 24.44 -0.03
CA LEU A 467 -1.01 25.82 -0.11
C LEU A 467 -2.51 25.92 -0.42
N GLU A 468 -3.09 24.96 -1.15
CA GLU A 468 -4.54 24.88 -1.38
C GLU A 468 -5.33 24.68 -0.08
N SER A 469 -4.75 24.04 0.93
CA SER A 469 -5.39 23.84 2.23
C SER A 469 -5.48 25.13 3.06
N LEU A 470 -4.59 26.09 2.81
CA LEU A 470 -4.40 27.27 3.66
C LEU A 470 -5.58 28.27 3.66
N PRO A 471 -6.21 28.63 2.51
CA PRO A 471 -7.38 29.49 2.50
C PRO A 471 -8.50 28.99 3.40
N TYR A 472 -8.71 27.68 3.49
CA TYR A 472 -9.74 27.08 4.33
C TYR A 472 -9.41 27.21 5.82
N LEU A 473 -8.17 26.90 6.20
CA LEU A 473 -7.67 27.05 7.57
C LEU A 473 -7.73 28.52 8.06
N CYS A 474 -7.44 29.46 7.16
CA CYS A 474 -7.50 30.90 7.44
C CYS A 474 -8.94 31.45 7.49
N ARG A 475 -9.86 30.95 6.65
CA ARG A 475 -11.28 31.38 6.61
C ARG A 475 -12.03 31.09 7.91
N PHE A 476 -11.62 30.06 8.64
CA PHE A 476 -12.21 29.71 9.93
C PHE A 476 -12.20 30.89 10.94
N LYS A 477 -11.11 31.66 11.00
CA LYS A 477 -11.02 32.87 11.85
C LYS A 477 -11.90 34.02 11.36
N VAL A 478 -12.08 34.19 10.04
CA VAL A 478 -12.91 35.25 9.46
C VAL A 478 -14.39 35.03 9.78
N LEU A 479 -14.85 33.77 9.73
CA LEU A 479 -16.24 33.41 10.07
C LEU A 479 -16.54 33.63 11.57
N LEU A 480 -15.60 33.32 12.46
CA LEU A 480 -15.74 33.57 13.90
C LEU A 480 -15.79 35.06 14.24
N HIS A 481 -14.95 35.88 13.60
CA HIS A 481 -15.00 37.34 13.77
C HIS A 481 -16.31 37.96 13.24
N HIS A 482 -16.87 37.43 12.15
CA HIS A 482 -18.16 37.89 11.62
C HIS A 482 -19.34 37.52 12.54
N LYS A 483 -19.31 36.35 13.19
CA LYS A 483 -20.34 35.98 14.19
C LYS A 483 -20.28 36.85 15.44
N PHE A 484 -19.08 37.27 15.87
CA PHE A 484 -18.92 38.17 17.01
C PHE A 484 -19.40 39.61 16.72
N PHE A 485 -19.33 40.05 15.46
CA PHE A 485 -19.76 41.39 15.05
C PHE A 485 -21.29 41.54 14.86
N PHE A 486 -22.04 40.43 14.86
CA PHE A 486 -23.52 40.44 14.78
C PHE A 486 -24.19 40.19 16.15
N LEU A 487 -23.41 40.05 17.22
CA LEU A 487 -23.86 39.84 18.60
C LEU A 487 -23.48 40.99 19.56
N ILE A 488 -23.05 42.12 19.01
CA ILE A 488 -22.95 43.44 19.66
C ILE A 488 -23.86 44.36 18.86
#